data_AF-A0A4R4X375-F1
#
_entry.id   AF-A0A4R4X375-F1
#
_cell.length_a   1.000
_cell.length_b   1.000
_cell.length_c   1.000
_cell.angle_alpha   90.00
_cell.angle_beta   90.00
_cell.angle_gamma   90.00
#
_symmetry.space_group_name_H-M   'P 1'
#
loop_
_entity.id
_entity.type
_entity.pdbx_description
1 polymer ?
#
loop_
_entity_poly.entity_id
_entity_poly.type
_entity_poly.pdbx_seq_one_letter_code
_entity_poly.pdbx_strand_id
1 'polypeptide(L)'
;MESIAKAFGLGRPVESLEPVQHTSFETWRLRTESGDYLVKRLWGLEDPPWWTHIEQGMALESAALAQGLPVARPIDPLEPAFGYAARVDDLGTIRLYDWIDHRALTDADDVAPWLGRITAALHELMPLPDEEPEWRWWGVFPRDRWEEWARLGRSQGRQWADALITRSAFSKNWASRSRLPSPQPTTRY
;
A
#
# COMPACT_ATOMS: atom_id res chain seq x y z
N MET A 1 4.20 -13.83 -18.97
CA MET A 1 3.98 -12.53 -19.66
C MET A 1 2.85 -12.61 -20.66
N GLU A 2 2.87 -13.53 -21.63
CA GLU A 2 1.76 -13.70 -22.59
C GLU A 2 0.42 -14.05 -21.91
N SER A 3 0.45 -14.94 -20.91
CA SER A 3 -0.73 -15.30 -20.12
C SER A 3 -1.33 -14.10 -19.36
N ILE A 4 -0.48 -13.22 -18.81
CA ILE A 4 -0.91 -11.97 -18.17
C ILE A 4 -1.53 -11.04 -19.22
N ALA A 5 -0.83 -10.80 -20.33
CA ALA A 5 -1.32 -9.90 -21.37
C ALA A 5 -2.65 -10.37 -21.97
N LYS A 6 -2.83 -11.70 -22.13
CA LYS A 6 -4.09 -12.32 -22.52
C LYS A 6 -5.19 -12.10 -21.49
N ALA A 7 -4.93 -12.36 -20.21
CA ALA A 7 -5.93 -12.22 -19.14
C ALA A 7 -6.45 -10.78 -18.98
N PHE A 8 -5.63 -9.78 -19.34
CA PHE A 8 -5.95 -8.35 -19.20
C PHE A 8 -6.16 -7.63 -20.55
N GLY A 9 -6.13 -8.34 -21.68
CA GLY A 9 -6.37 -7.76 -23.01
C GLY A 9 -5.33 -6.70 -23.46
N LEU A 10 -4.06 -6.85 -23.09
CA LEU A 10 -3.00 -5.83 -23.24
C LEU A 10 -2.23 -5.88 -24.56
N GLY A 11 -2.70 -6.64 -25.55
CA GLY A 11 -1.92 -6.91 -26.77
C GLY A 11 -0.67 -7.74 -26.50
N ARG A 12 0.35 -7.63 -27.37
CA ARG A 12 1.56 -8.45 -27.26
C ARG A 12 2.58 -7.82 -26.31
N PRO A 13 3.21 -8.60 -25.40
CA PRO A 13 4.37 -8.14 -24.65
C PRO A 13 5.55 -7.77 -25.56
N VAL A 14 6.21 -6.65 -25.29
CA VAL A 14 7.35 -6.16 -26.08
C VAL A 14 8.69 -6.62 -25.49
N GLU A 15 8.75 -6.78 -24.16
CA GLU A 15 9.94 -7.16 -23.42
C GLU A 15 9.62 -8.22 -22.34
N SER A 16 10.65 -8.81 -21.75
CA SER A 16 10.50 -9.70 -20.58
C SER A 16 10.03 -8.91 -19.35
N LEU A 17 9.41 -9.61 -18.39
CA LEU A 17 9.03 -9.00 -17.10
C LEU A 17 10.28 -8.51 -16.35
N GLU A 18 10.30 -7.22 -16.03
CA GLU A 18 11.37 -6.61 -15.25
C GLU A 18 10.97 -6.61 -13.77
N PRO A 19 11.73 -7.24 -12.86
CA PRO A 19 11.42 -7.20 -11.43
C PRO A 19 11.48 -5.78 -10.85
N VAL A 20 10.45 -5.37 -10.10
CA VAL A 20 10.31 -4.05 -9.45
C VAL A 20 10.14 -4.28 -7.95
N GLN A 21 11.14 -4.86 -7.30
CA GLN A 21 10.93 -5.40 -5.96
C GLN A 21 10.65 -4.31 -4.90
N HIS A 22 9.60 -4.51 -4.10
CA HIS A 22 9.41 -3.84 -2.81
C HIS A 22 8.74 -4.79 -1.80
N THR A 23 9.60 -5.37 -0.94
CA THR A 23 9.43 -6.02 0.38
C THR A 23 8.30 -7.03 0.66
N SER A 24 7.17 -7.05 -0.03
CA SER A 24 5.97 -7.78 0.42
C SER A 24 5.37 -8.70 -0.63
N PHE A 25 5.32 -8.29 -1.90
CA PHE A 25 4.77 -9.09 -3.00
C PHE A 25 5.71 -9.07 -4.19
N GLU A 26 5.74 -10.17 -4.93
CA GLU A 26 6.45 -10.21 -6.20
C GLU A 26 5.77 -9.24 -7.17
N THR A 27 6.58 -8.32 -7.70
CA THR A 27 6.13 -7.19 -8.50
C THR A 27 7.06 -7.02 -9.68
N TRP A 28 6.48 -6.75 -10.84
CA TRP A 28 7.20 -6.60 -12.09
C TRP A 28 6.64 -5.43 -12.90
N ARG A 29 7.45 -4.87 -13.78
CA ARG A 29 6.99 -4.06 -14.90
C ARG A 29 6.72 -4.99 -16.09
N LEU A 30 5.57 -4.80 -16.72
CA LEU A 30 5.20 -5.43 -17.99
C LEU A 30 5.04 -4.33 -19.04
N ARG A 31 5.77 -4.44 -20.14
CA ARG A 31 5.62 -3.57 -21.31
C ARG A 31 4.92 -4.32 -22.42
N THR A 32 3.86 -3.73 -22.97
CA THR A 32 3.10 -4.28 -24.10
C THR A 32 2.93 -3.23 -25.19
N GLU A 33 2.35 -3.63 -26.32
CA GLU A 33 1.99 -2.71 -27.40
C GLU A 33 0.96 -1.64 -26.97
N SER A 34 0.21 -1.88 -25.89
CA SER A 34 -0.80 -0.94 -25.36
C SER A 34 -0.29 -0.01 -24.26
N GLY A 35 0.88 -0.30 -23.67
CA GLY A 35 1.46 0.53 -22.61
C GLY A 35 2.34 -0.23 -21.62
N ASP A 36 2.65 0.44 -20.51
CA ASP A 36 3.45 -0.10 -19.41
C ASP A 36 2.57 -0.29 -18.18
N TYR A 37 2.78 -1.41 -17.48
CA TYR A 37 1.96 -1.82 -16.34
C TYR A 37 2.80 -2.31 -15.18
N LEU A 38 2.35 -2.02 -13.96
CA LEU A 38 2.83 -2.69 -12.76
C LEU A 38 2.02 -3.97 -12.55
N VAL A 39 2.69 -5.11 -12.61
CA VAL A 39 2.15 -6.44 -12.29
C VAL A 39 2.44 -6.74 -10.83
N LYS A 40 1.43 -7.13 -10.06
CA LYS A 40 1.59 -7.61 -8.69
C LYS A 40 1.00 -9.00 -8.53
N ARG A 41 1.82 -9.96 -8.11
CA ARG A 41 1.33 -11.28 -7.68
C ARG A 41 0.88 -11.21 -6.24
N LEU A 42 -0.38 -11.55 -6.01
CA LEU A 42 -0.94 -11.61 -4.68
C LEU A 42 -0.59 -12.94 -4.00
N TRP A 43 -0.77 -14.05 -4.72
CA TRP A 43 -0.41 -15.39 -4.27
C TRP A 43 -0.31 -16.36 -5.47
N GLY A 44 0.08 -17.61 -5.19
CA GLY A 44 0.11 -18.69 -6.17
C GLY A 44 -1.29 -19.22 -6.53
N LEU A 45 -1.39 -20.52 -6.76
CA LEU A 45 -2.65 -21.14 -7.23
C LEU A 45 -3.70 -21.27 -6.13
N GLU A 46 -3.27 -21.41 -4.88
CA GLU A 46 -4.14 -21.61 -3.73
C GLU A 46 -4.55 -20.29 -3.09
N ASP A 47 -5.85 -20.14 -2.80
CA ASP A 47 -6.34 -18.93 -2.13
C ASP A 47 -5.99 -18.92 -0.65
N PRO A 48 -5.34 -17.85 -0.17
CA PRO A 48 -5.10 -17.70 1.25
C PRO A 48 -6.42 -17.38 1.97
N PRO A 49 -6.57 -17.77 3.24
CA PRO A 49 -7.80 -17.53 4.00
C PRO A 49 -8.13 -16.04 4.20
N TRP A 50 -7.17 -15.14 3.96
CA TRP A 50 -7.29 -13.69 4.10
C TRP A 50 -7.57 -12.96 2.77
N TRP A 51 -7.85 -13.68 1.67
CA TRP A 51 -8.03 -13.07 0.35
C TRP A 51 -9.12 -11.98 0.32
N THR A 52 -10.17 -12.12 1.13
CA THR A 52 -11.26 -11.13 1.26
C THR A 52 -10.79 -9.78 1.81
N HIS A 53 -9.74 -9.75 2.64
CA HIS A 53 -9.14 -8.48 3.10
C HIS A 53 -8.46 -7.74 1.94
N ILE A 54 -7.92 -8.47 0.97
CA ILE A 54 -7.36 -7.84 -0.24
C ILE A 54 -8.48 -7.25 -1.10
N GLU A 55 -9.59 -7.97 -1.25
CA GLU A 55 -10.76 -7.45 -1.98
C GLU A 55 -11.32 -6.17 -1.33
N GLN A 56 -11.40 -6.12 0.00
CA GLN A 56 -11.76 -4.89 0.72
C GLN A 56 -10.78 -3.74 0.43
N GLY A 57 -9.48 -4.02 0.38
CA GLY A 57 -8.47 -3.05 -0.03
C GLY A 57 -8.68 -2.54 -1.45
N MET A 58 -9.05 -3.43 -2.40
CA MET A 58 -9.37 -3.06 -3.77
C MET A 58 -10.61 -2.15 -3.85
N ALA A 59 -11.61 -2.40 -3.01
CA ALA A 59 -12.80 -1.55 -2.92
C ALA A 59 -12.46 -0.14 -2.42
N LEU A 60 -11.57 -0.02 -1.42
CA LEU A 60 -11.05 1.28 -0.97
C LEU A 60 -10.29 2.03 -2.07
N GLU A 61 -9.40 1.33 -2.78
CA GLU A 61 -8.66 1.89 -3.92
C GLU A 61 -9.61 2.41 -5.02
N SER A 62 -10.67 1.65 -5.31
CA SER A 62 -11.69 2.04 -6.30
C SER A 62 -12.50 3.26 -5.85
N ALA A 63 -12.89 3.32 -4.57
CA ALA A 63 -13.58 4.47 -3.99
C ALA A 63 -12.70 5.73 -4.02
N ALA A 64 -11.40 5.58 -3.73
CA ALA A 64 -10.43 6.67 -3.81
C ALA A 64 -10.30 7.20 -5.24
N LEU A 65 -10.20 6.31 -6.23
CA LEU A 65 -10.14 6.68 -7.65
C LEU A 65 -11.41 7.41 -8.09
N ALA A 66 -12.59 6.94 -7.67
CA ALA A 66 -13.88 7.55 -7.98
C ALA A 66 -14.01 8.98 -7.41
N GLN A 67 -13.30 9.30 -6.33
CA GLN A 67 -13.21 10.66 -5.78
C GLN A 67 -12.05 11.48 -6.36
N GLY A 68 -11.33 10.97 -7.36
CA GLY A 68 -10.21 11.66 -7.99
C GLY A 68 -8.96 11.75 -7.11
N LEU A 69 -8.82 10.88 -6.10
CA LEU A 69 -7.58 10.79 -5.33
C LEU A 69 -6.45 10.20 -6.21
N PRO A 70 -5.19 10.59 -5.98
CA PRO A 70 -4.05 10.15 -6.77
C PRO A 70 -3.63 8.71 -6.40
N VAL A 71 -4.45 7.74 -6.80
CA VAL A 71 -4.16 6.31 -6.71
C VAL A 71 -3.80 5.77 -8.09
N ALA A 72 -2.92 4.77 -8.14
CA ALA A 72 -2.62 4.10 -9.41
C ALA A 72 -3.89 3.46 -9.96
N ARG A 73 -4.19 3.70 -11.25
CA ARG A 73 -5.41 3.16 -11.86
C ARG A 73 -5.25 1.64 -12.03
N PRO A 74 -6.15 0.83 -11.44
CA PRO A 74 -6.13 -0.61 -11.68
C PRO A 74 -6.55 -0.92 -13.12
N ILE A 75 -6.07 -2.05 -13.64
CA ILE A 75 -6.49 -2.58 -14.94
C ILE A 75 -7.47 -3.71 -14.69
N ASP A 76 -8.68 -3.58 -15.24
CA ASP A 76 -9.69 -4.63 -15.17
C ASP A 76 -9.26 -5.82 -16.04
N PRO A 77 -9.30 -7.06 -15.51
CA PRO A 77 -9.12 -8.25 -16.32
C PRO A 77 -10.35 -8.53 -17.17
N LEU A 78 -10.18 -9.31 -18.23
CA LEU A 78 -11.29 -9.77 -19.07
C LEU A 78 -12.24 -10.70 -18.29
N GLU A 79 -11.69 -11.50 -17.38
CA GLU A 79 -12.43 -12.41 -16.50
C GLU A 79 -11.94 -12.24 -15.04
N PRO A 80 -12.61 -11.39 -14.24
CA PRO A 80 -12.22 -11.17 -12.85
C PRO A 80 -12.45 -12.41 -11.97
N ALA A 81 -11.47 -12.72 -11.13
CA ALA A 81 -11.62 -13.70 -10.05
C ALA A 81 -12.31 -13.07 -8.82
N PHE A 82 -11.92 -11.84 -8.47
CA PHE A 82 -12.54 -10.97 -7.46
C PHE A 82 -11.93 -9.56 -7.63
N GLY A 83 -12.66 -8.50 -7.29
CA GLY A 83 -12.23 -7.12 -7.57
C GLY A 83 -11.70 -6.97 -9.01
N TYR A 84 -10.48 -6.44 -9.14
CA TYR A 84 -9.73 -6.34 -10.40
C TYR A 84 -8.53 -7.34 -10.47
N ALA A 85 -8.63 -8.47 -9.77
CA ALA A 85 -7.65 -9.56 -9.85
C ALA A 85 -8.11 -10.66 -10.80
N ALA A 86 -7.16 -11.33 -11.45
CA ALA A 86 -7.41 -12.49 -12.31
C ALA A 86 -6.55 -13.69 -11.91
N ARG A 87 -7.05 -14.89 -12.24
CA ARG A 87 -6.25 -16.11 -12.25
C ARG A 87 -5.44 -16.18 -13.54
N VAL A 88 -4.13 -16.39 -13.39
CA VAL A 88 -3.21 -16.53 -14.51
C VAL A 88 -2.49 -17.86 -14.33
N ASP A 89 -2.78 -18.81 -15.21
CA ASP A 89 -2.40 -20.23 -15.19
C ASP A 89 -1.19 -20.56 -14.29
N ASP A 90 0.03 -20.28 -14.74
CA ASP A 90 1.26 -20.68 -14.03
C ASP A 90 1.73 -19.68 -12.95
N LEU A 91 1.03 -18.57 -12.79
CA LEU A 91 1.44 -17.46 -11.93
C LEU A 91 0.54 -17.32 -10.70
N GLY A 92 -0.69 -17.79 -10.74
CA GLY A 92 -1.66 -17.63 -9.66
C GLY A 92 -2.45 -16.35 -9.78
N THR A 93 -2.71 -15.70 -8.65
CA THR A 93 -3.59 -14.53 -8.60
C THR A 93 -2.80 -13.24 -8.80
N ILE A 94 -3.16 -12.49 -9.84
CA ILE A 94 -2.45 -11.30 -10.31
C ILE A 94 -3.41 -10.11 -10.33
N ARG A 95 -2.91 -8.93 -9.97
CA ARG A 95 -3.57 -7.63 -10.23
C ARG A 95 -2.61 -6.67 -10.92
N LEU A 96 -3.14 -5.81 -11.79
CA LEU A 96 -2.37 -4.86 -12.58
C LEU A 96 -2.76 -3.41 -12.30
N TYR A 97 -1.82 -2.51 -12.51
CA TYR A 97 -2.01 -1.07 -12.50
C TYR A 97 -1.31 -0.43 -13.70
N ASP A 98 -1.76 0.76 -14.08
CA ASP A 98 -0.94 1.65 -14.92
C ASP A 98 0.45 1.82 -14.30
N TRP A 99 1.48 1.78 -15.14
CA TRP A 99 2.81 2.18 -14.71
C TRP A 99 2.84 3.69 -14.44
N ILE A 100 3.37 4.08 -13.29
CA ILE A 100 3.58 5.48 -12.93
C ILE A 100 5.06 5.78 -12.97
N ASP A 101 5.45 6.66 -13.88
CA ASP A 101 6.79 7.24 -13.88
C ASP A 101 6.97 8.07 -12.61
N HIS A 102 8.03 7.77 -11.88
CA HIS A 102 8.30 8.35 -10.58
C HIS A 102 9.79 8.62 -10.42
N ARG A 103 10.10 9.39 -9.39
CA ARG A 103 11.46 9.57 -8.88
C ARG A 103 11.45 9.34 -7.38
N ALA A 104 12.62 9.02 -6.83
CA ALA A 104 12.80 9.06 -5.39
C ALA A 104 12.53 10.49 -4.86
N LEU A 105 11.95 10.56 -3.67
CA LEU A 105 11.89 11.80 -2.90
C LEU A 105 13.31 12.17 -2.44
N THR A 106 13.55 13.46 -2.34
CA THR A 106 14.77 14.06 -1.79
C THR A 106 14.41 14.90 -0.58
N ASP A 107 15.39 15.27 0.23
CA ASP A 107 15.16 16.09 1.44
C ASP A 107 14.59 17.49 1.11
N ALA A 108 14.68 17.93 -0.15
CA ALA A 108 14.11 19.18 -0.62
C ALA A 108 12.58 19.10 -0.86
N ASP A 109 12.01 17.89 -0.96
CA ASP A 109 10.59 17.70 -1.23
C ASP A 109 9.75 17.85 0.04
N ASP A 110 8.96 18.91 0.16
CA ASP A 110 7.95 19.02 1.23
C ASP A 110 6.61 18.40 0.80
N VAL A 111 6.51 17.09 0.99
CA VAL A 111 5.29 16.33 0.68
C VAL A 111 4.28 16.30 1.84
N ALA A 112 4.61 16.84 3.01
CA ALA A 112 3.77 16.71 4.20
C ALA A 112 2.38 17.34 4.04
N PRO A 113 2.22 18.54 3.45
CA PRO A 113 0.89 19.10 3.20
C PRO A 113 0.05 18.25 2.24
N TRP A 114 0.68 17.66 1.22
CA TRP A 114 0.00 16.79 0.27
C TRP A 114 -0.40 15.46 0.92
N LEU A 115 0.53 14.78 1.60
CA LEU A 115 0.27 13.54 2.33
C LEU A 115 -0.86 13.72 3.35
N GLY A 116 -0.82 14.80 4.14
CA GLY A 116 -1.85 15.07 5.14
C GLY A 116 -3.25 15.21 4.53
N ARG A 117 -3.38 15.85 3.37
CA ARG A 117 -4.66 15.95 2.65
C ARG A 117 -5.11 14.60 2.10
N ILE A 118 -4.22 13.86 1.44
CA ILE A 118 -4.56 12.56 0.86
C ILE A 118 -4.98 11.56 1.96
N THR A 119 -4.21 11.47 3.04
CA THR A 119 -4.55 10.58 4.17
C THR A 119 -5.87 10.98 4.84
N ALA A 120 -6.13 12.29 5.01
CA ALA A 120 -7.41 12.74 5.55
C ALA A 120 -8.58 12.31 4.65
N ALA A 121 -8.47 12.53 3.33
CA ALA A 121 -9.50 12.10 2.39
C ALA A 121 -9.70 10.57 2.40
N LEU A 122 -8.62 9.79 2.45
CA LEU A 122 -8.71 8.33 2.54
C LEU A 122 -9.45 7.86 3.80
N HIS A 123 -9.26 8.52 4.95
CA HIS A 123 -9.98 8.19 6.18
C HIS A 123 -11.49 8.47 6.12
N GLU A 124 -11.93 9.37 5.24
CA GLU A 124 -13.35 9.68 5.07
C GLU A 124 -14.08 8.66 4.17
N LEU A 125 -13.35 7.90 3.34
CA LEU A 125 -13.94 6.96 2.37
C LEU A 125 -14.57 5.73 3.01
N MET A 126 -13.88 5.13 3.99
CA MET A 126 -14.29 3.89 4.63
C MET A 126 -14.05 3.99 6.14
N PRO A 127 -14.93 4.72 6.86
CA PRO A 127 -14.83 4.80 8.31
C PRO A 127 -15.01 3.41 8.91
N LEU A 128 -14.08 3.00 9.78
CA LEU A 128 -14.21 1.77 10.56
C LEU A 128 -15.23 2.00 11.67
N PRO A 129 -16.39 1.30 11.68
CA PRO A 129 -17.30 1.36 12.81
C PRO A 129 -16.71 0.51 13.94
N ASP A 130 -16.23 1.19 14.99
CA ASP A 130 -15.96 0.63 16.33
C ASP A 130 -14.86 -0.44 16.48
N GLU A 131 -14.13 -0.82 15.43
CA GLU A 131 -12.99 -1.73 15.54
C GLU A 131 -11.66 -0.98 15.75
N GLU A 132 -10.99 -1.26 16.88
CA GLU A 132 -9.59 -0.85 17.05
C GLU A 132 -8.72 -1.67 16.08
N PRO A 133 -7.98 -1.04 15.14
CA PRO A 133 -7.17 -1.75 14.18
C PRO A 133 -6.07 -2.57 14.88
N GLU A 134 -5.77 -3.77 14.37
CA GLU A 134 -4.70 -4.61 14.92
C GLU A 134 -3.32 -3.92 14.84
N TRP A 135 -2.84 -3.39 15.97
CA TRP A 135 -1.63 -2.59 16.08
C TRP A 135 -0.36 -3.19 15.48
N ARG A 136 -0.26 -4.52 15.42
CA ARG A 136 0.91 -5.26 14.92
C ARG A 136 1.16 -5.03 13.43
N TRP A 137 0.11 -4.73 12.67
CA TRP A 137 0.20 -4.56 11.22
C TRP A 137 0.49 -3.11 10.81
N TRP A 138 0.17 -2.14 11.67
CA TRP A 138 0.21 -0.71 11.34
C TRP A 138 1.54 -0.02 11.66
N GLY A 139 2.54 -0.73 12.20
CA GLY A 139 3.87 -0.17 12.45
C GLY A 139 3.84 1.11 13.30
N VAL A 140 2.90 1.22 14.24
CA VAL A 140 2.73 2.41 15.06
C VAL A 140 3.95 2.55 15.99
N PHE A 141 4.76 3.58 15.76
CA PHE A 141 5.95 3.82 16.58
C PHE A 141 5.56 4.22 18.02
N PRO A 142 6.42 3.90 19.00
CA PRO A 142 6.29 4.38 20.37
C PRO A 142 6.16 5.91 20.46
N ARG A 143 5.48 6.40 21.51
CA ARG A 143 5.17 7.84 21.67
C ARG A 143 6.41 8.73 21.65
N ASP A 144 7.47 8.32 22.33
CA ASP A 144 8.76 9.02 22.38
C ASP A 144 9.34 9.26 20.99
N ARG A 145 9.15 8.32 20.06
CA ARG A 145 9.56 8.50 18.66
C ARG A 145 8.78 9.59 17.94
N TRP A 146 7.47 9.66 18.17
CA TRP A 146 6.62 10.74 17.63
C TRP A 146 7.00 12.11 18.21
N GLU A 147 7.32 12.17 19.51
CA GLU A 147 7.77 13.40 20.17
C GLU A 147 9.15 13.85 19.69
N GLU A 148 10.06 12.92 19.39
CA GLU A 148 11.34 13.20 18.74
C GLU A 148 11.14 13.83 17.35
N TRP A 149 10.31 13.21 16.50
CA TRP A 149 10.02 13.74 15.17
C TRP A 149 9.36 15.11 15.20
N ALA A 150 8.47 15.37 16.16
CA ALA A 150 7.87 16.68 16.28
C ALA A 150 8.88 17.75 16.73
N ARG A 151 9.81 17.42 17.63
CA ARG A 151 10.91 18.33 18.00
C ARG A 151 11.82 18.62 16.81
N LEU A 152 12.15 17.60 16.01
CA LEU A 152 12.91 17.76 14.78
C LEU A 152 12.16 18.64 13.76
N GLY A 153 10.86 18.41 13.58
CA GLY A 153 10.03 19.24 12.71
C GLY A 153 10.02 20.71 13.13
N ARG A 154 9.94 20.99 14.44
CA ARG A 154 10.05 22.36 14.96
C ARG A 154 11.40 23.00 14.68
N SER A 155 12.51 22.28 14.91
CA SER A 155 13.85 22.84 14.66
C SER A 155 14.08 23.14 13.17
N GLN A 156 13.34 22.47 12.29
CA GLN A 156 13.32 22.71 10.84
C GLN A 156 12.23 23.72 10.40
N GLY A 157 11.43 24.27 11.31
CA GLY A 157 10.36 25.22 10.97
C GLY A 157 9.16 24.60 10.24
N ARG A 158 8.91 23.30 10.41
CA ARG A 158 7.82 22.58 9.73
C ARG A 158 6.46 22.85 10.39
N GLN A 159 5.46 23.23 9.59
CA GLN A 159 4.12 23.60 10.06
C GLN A 159 3.35 22.46 10.75
N TRP A 160 3.63 21.20 10.40
CA TRP A 160 2.95 20.03 10.98
C TRP A 160 3.41 19.68 12.39
N ALA A 161 4.55 20.21 12.84
CA ALA A 161 5.19 19.79 14.09
C ALA A 161 4.34 20.06 15.34
N ASP A 162 3.67 21.21 15.40
CA ASP A 162 2.82 21.57 16.53
C ASP A 162 1.52 20.77 16.56
N ALA A 163 0.93 20.52 15.38
CA ALA A 163 -0.23 19.65 15.25
C ALA A 163 0.08 18.22 15.73
N LEU A 164 1.26 17.70 15.39
CA LEU A 164 1.70 16.37 15.81
C LEU A 164 1.83 16.26 17.33
N ILE A 165 2.41 17.27 18.00
CA ILE A 165 2.54 17.29 19.49
C ILE A 165 1.17 17.36 20.16
N THR A 166 0.27 18.16 19.61
CA THR A 166 -1.08 18.32 20.17
C THR A 166 -1.85 17.01 20.10
N ARG A 167 -1.70 16.25 19.01
CA ARG A 167 -2.39 14.97 18.79
C ARG A 167 -1.70 13.78 19.46
N SER A 168 -0.37 13.79 19.62
CA SER A 168 0.34 12.73 20.36
C SER A 168 0.02 12.74 21.86
N ALA A 169 -0.35 13.90 22.42
CA ALA A 169 -0.84 14.03 23.78
C ALA A 169 -2.19 13.32 24.03
N PHE A 170 -2.96 13.01 22.98
CA PHE A 170 -4.26 12.33 23.07
C PHE A 170 -4.14 10.81 23.28
N SER A 171 -2.98 10.22 22.96
CA SER A 171 -2.73 8.77 23.12
C SER A 171 -2.33 8.42 24.55
N LYS A 172 -3.26 8.56 25.50
CA LYS A 172 -3.05 8.11 26.89
C LYS A 172 -3.15 6.59 27.06
N ASN A 173 -3.71 5.86 26.10
CA ASN A 173 -4.01 4.42 26.23
C ASN A 173 -3.04 3.48 25.49
N TRP A 174 -2.11 3.98 24.66
CA TRP A 174 -1.27 3.11 23.84
C TRP A 174 0.05 2.69 24.51
N ALA A 175 0.65 3.60 25.28
CA ALA A 175 1.96 3.40 25.92
C ALA A 175 1.94 2.42 27.12
N SER A 176 0.76 2.09 27.65
CA SER A 176 0.62 1.08 28.71
C SER A 176 0.60 -0.35 28.17
N ARG A 177 0.32 -0.55 26.87
CA ARG A 177 0.16 -1.88 26.24
C ARG A 177 1.40 -2.38 25.47
N SER A 178 2.34 -1.49 25.14
CA SER A 178 3.53 -1.78 24.31
C SER A 178 4.78 -2.23 25.10
N ARG A 179 4.69 -2.41 26.42
CA ARG A 179 5.78 -3.00 27.23
C ARG A 179 5.63 -4.52 27.30
N LEU A 180 6.12 -5.22 26.28
CA LEU A 180 6.43 -6.66 26.35
C LEU A 180 7.77 -6.95 25.64
N PRO A 181 8.50 -8.00 26.06
CA PRO A 181 9.93 -8.14 25.82
C PRO A 181 10.27 -8.57 24.39
N SER A 182 11.49 -8.25 23.97
CA SER A 182 12.07 -8.59 22.66
C SER A 182 11.84 -10.06 22.29
N PRO A 183 11.50 -10.38 21.02
CA PRO A 183 11.39 -11.76 20.59
C PRO A 183 12.76 -12.45 20.69
N GLN A 184 12.80 -13.57 21.39
CA GLN A 184 13.94 -14.49 21.36
C GLN A 184 14.03 -15.14 19.96
N PRO A 185 15.24 -15.35 19.42
CA PRO A 185 15.40 -15.97 18.11
C PRO A 185 15.00 -17.45 18.20
N THR A 186 13.93 -17.83 17.49
CA THR A 186 13.57 -19.24 17.32
C THR A 186 14.46 -19.87 16.25
N THR A 187 15.33 -20.76 16.69
CA THR A 187 16.06 -21.71 15.85
C THR A 187 15.06 -22.58 15.10
N ARG A 188 15.05 -22.53 13.77
CA ARG A 188 14.31 -23.50 12.95
C ARG A 188 15.22 -24.70 12.70
N TYR A 189 14.71 -25.90 13.01
CA TYR A 189 15.17 -27.15 12.40
C TYR A 189 14.49 -27.32 11.04
#